data_AF-A0A7R6YY55-F1
#
_entry.id   AF-A0A7R6YY55-F1
#
_cell.length_a   1.000
_cell.length_b   1.000
_cell.length_c   1.000
_cell.angle_alpha   90.00
_cell.angle_beta   90.00
_cell.angle_gamma   90.00
#
_symmetry.space_group_name_H-M   'P 1'
#
loop_
_entity.id
_entity.type
_entity.pdbx_description
1 polymer ?
#
loop_
_entity_poly.entity_id
_entity_poly.type
_entity_poly.pdbx_seq_one_letter_code
_entity_poly.pdbx_strand_id
1 'polypeptide(L)'
;MPFGGRFRVDHGLAAREALVAGRGIGPAHYWLVDDLLAAGRLEVILPDYAPPPIPLNMLIVPERAGIARVRLLVDFLAERIGGIPGIEKPR
;
A
#
# COMPACT_ATOMS: atom_id res chain seq x y z
N MET A 1 1.16 -7.20 -15.68
CA MET A 1 0.33 -6.73 -16.81
C MET A 1 1.04 -5.59 -17.50
N PRO A 2 1.37 -5.65 -18.80
CA PRO A 2 1.94 -4.49 -19.49
C PRO A 2 0.79 -3.55 -19.86
N PHE A 3 0.56 -2.53 -19.05
CA PHE A 3 -0.29 -1.42 -19.47
C PHE A 3 0.51 -0.56 -20.46
N GLY A 4 0.01 -0.44 -21.69
CA GLY A 4 0.47 0.54 -22.67
C GLY A 4 0.07 1.95 -22.25
N GLY A 5 0.60 2.44 -21.13
CA GLY A 5 0.30 3.76 -20.58
C GLY A 5 1.15 4.86 -21.19
N ARG A 6 0.59 6.07 -21.30
CA ARG A 6 1.31 7.31 -21.69
C ARG A 6 2.23 7.85 -20.58
N PHE A 7 2.17 7.26 -19.40
CA PHE A 7 2.98 7.59 -18.24
C PHE A 7 3.35 6.31 -17.51
N ARG A 8 4.64 6.14 -17.18
CA ARG A 8 5.16 5.03 -16.38
C ARG A 8 6.09 5.58 -15.31
N VAL A 9 5.99 4.97 -14.15
CA VAL A 9 6.71 5.32 -12.94
C VAL A 9 6.82 4.06 -12.10
N ASP A 10 7.95 3.89 -11.43
CA ASP A 10 8.29 2.75 -10.58
C ASP A 10 8.27 3.10 -9.08
N HIS A 11 7.85 4.32 -8.73
CA HIS A 11 7.81 4.82 -7.36
C HIS A 11 6.37 5.16 -6.91
N GLY A 12 5.93 4.59 -5.79
CA GLY A 12 4.56 4.74 -5.29
C GLY A 12 4.10 6.19 -5.07
N LEU A 13 4.93 7.01 -4.40
CA LEU A 13 4.60 8.44 -4.20
C LEU A 13 4.49 9.22 -5.52
N ALA A 14 5.32 8.94 -6.50
CA ALA A 14 5.23 9.60 -7.80
C ALA A 14 4.01 9.12 -8.60
N ALA A 15 3.61 7.86 -8.46
CA ALA A 15 2.34 7.37 -8.99
C ALA A 15 1.14 8.06 -8.33
N ARG A 16 1.16 8.24 -7.00
CA ARG A 16 0.16 8.98 -6.24
C ARG A 16 -0.01 10.41 -6.73
N GLU A 17 1.09 11.15 -6.90
CA GLU A 17 1.04 12.53 -7.42
C GLU A 17 0.55 12.58 -8.86
N ALA A 18 0.89 11.59 -9.69
CA ALA A 18 0.38 11.51 -11.06
C ALA A 18 -1.15 11.29 -11.12
N LEU A 19 -1.71 10.51 -10.19
CA LEU A 19 -3.17 10.35 -10.05
C LEU A 19 -3.83 11.69 -9.69
N VAL A 20 -3.28 12.40 -8.71
CA VAL A 20 -3.78 13.73 -8.28
C VAL A 20 -3.69 14.76 -9.40
N ALA A 21 -2.65 14.70 -10.23
CA ALA A 21 -2.48 15.57 -11.38
C ALA A 21 -3.36 15.21 -12.58
N GLY A 22 -4.26 14.22 -12.46
CA GLY A 22 -5.16 13.79 -13.53
C GLY A 22 -4.42 13.14 -14.71
N ARG A 23 -3.27 12.51 -14.48
CA ARG A 23 -2.46 11.91 -15.57
C ARG A 23 -3.02 10.59 -16.11
N GLY A 24 -4.15 10.13 -15.57
CA GLY A 24 -4.87 8.94 -16.00
C GLY A 24 -5.47 8.21 -14.81
N ILE A 25 -5.74 6.92 -15.00
CA ILE A 25 -6.26 6.01 -13.98
C ILE A 25 -5.22 4.91 -13.72
N GLY A 26 -5.20 4.35 -12.51
CA GLY A 26 -4.30 3.26 -12.19
C GLY A 26 -4.63 2.60 -10.84
N PRO A 27 -4.17 1.36 -10.62
CA PRO A 27 -4.29 0.73 -9.32
C PRO A 27 -3.40 1.47 -8.31
N ALA A 28 -3.90 1.63 -7.09
CA ALA A 28 -3.16 2.16 -5.96
C ALA A 28 -3.43 1.31 -4.73
N HIS A 29 -2.44 1.21 -3.85
CA HIS A 29 -2.71 0.68 -2.51
C HIS A 29 -3.61 1.64 -1.76
N TYR A 30 -4.65 1.13 -1.11
CA TYR A 30 -5.61 1.97 -0.40
C TYR A 30 -4.93 2.82 0.69
N TRP A 31 -4.00 2.24 1.46
CA TRP A 31 -3.20 2.97 2.46
C TRP A 31 -2.38 4.15 1.89
N LEU A 32 -2.11 4.16 0.58
CA LEU A 32 -1.33 5.22 -0.08
C LEU A 32 -2.21 6.42 -0.48
N VAL A 33 -3.51 6.20 -0.67
CA VAL A 33 -4.45 7.18 -1.26
C VAL A 33 -5.70 7.42 -0.42
N ASP A 34 -5.84 6.79 0.74
CA ASP A 34 -6.99 6.92 1.64
C ASP A 34 -7.32 8.39 1.96
N ASP A 35 -6.30 9.21 2.25
CA ASP A 35 -6.48 10.64 2.53
C ASP A 35 -7.03 11.41 1.33
N LEU A 36 -6.62 11.03 0.11
CA LEU A 36 -7.09 11.65 -1.12
C LEU A 36 -8.51 11.23 -1.46
N LEU A 37 -8.88 9.99 -1.18
CA LEU A 37 -10.25 9.49 -1.32
C LEU A 37 -11.17 10.19 -0.31
N ALA A 38 -10.76 10.26 0.96
CA ALA A 38 -11.51 10.95 2.01
C ALA A 38 -11.70 12.45 1.71
N ALA A 39 -10.70 13.09 1.09
CA ALA A 39 -10.78 14.49 0.66
C ALA A 39 -11.53 14.69 -0.67
N GLY A 40 -12.02 13.64 -1.32
CA GLY A 40 -12.70 13.73 -2.63
C GLY A 40 -11.79 14.16 -3.78
N ARG A 41 -10.46 14.04 -3.61
CA ARG A 41 -9.47 14.38 -4.65
C ARG A 41 -9.23 13.23 -5.62
N LEU A 42 -9.55 12.02 -5.20
CA LEU A 42 -9.57 10.82 -6.03
C LEU A 42 -10.93 10.13 -5.89
N GLU A 43 -11.28 9.33 -6.88
CA GLU A 43 -12.52 8.54 -6.92
C GLU A 43 -12.20 7.10 -7.33
N VAL A 44 -12.91 6.14 -6.72
CA VAL A 44 -12.82 4.73 -7.10
C VAL A 44 -13.66 4.50 -8.35
N ILE A 45 -12.99 4.09 -9.42
CA ILE A 45 -13.63 3.62 -10.65
C ILE A 45 -13.49 2.10 -10.68
N LEU A 46 -14.52 1.36 -11.08
CA LEU A 46 -14.56 -0.12 -10.97
C LEU A 46 -14.65 -0.65 -9.52
N PRO A 47 -15.67 -0.26 -8.72
CA PRO A 47 -15.82 -0.73 -7.34
C PRO A 47 -15.98 -2.25 -7.22
N ASP A 48 -16.48 -2.92 -8.26
CA ASP A 48 -16.68 -4.37 -8.30
C ASP A 48 -15.44 -5.16 -8.77
N TYR A 49 -14.33 -4.47 -9.04
CA TYR A 49 -13.10 -5.09 -9.52
C TYR A 49 -11.89 -4.64 -8.69
N ALA A 50 -11.26 -5.60 -8.01
CA ALA A 50 -10.01 -5.38 -7.30
C ALA A 50 -8.90 -6.28 -7.88
N PRO A 51 -7.67 -5.75 -8.07
CA PRO A 51 -6.51 -6.61 -8.30
C PRO A 51 -6.32 -7.60 -7.15
N PRO A 52 -5.70 -8.78 -7.40
CA PRO A 52 -5.38 -9.71 -6.33
C PRO A 52 -4.60 -9.03 -5.21
N PRO A 53 -4.93 -9.30 -3.92
CA PRO A 53 -4.21 -8.74 -2.81
C PRO A 53 -2.75 -9.19 -2.84
N ILE A 54 -1.84 -8.31 -2.43
CA ILE A 54 -0.42 -8.63 -2.29
C ILE A 54 -0.05 -8.74 -0.81
N PRO A 55 0.84 -9.68 -0.42
CA PRO A 55 1.23 -9.84 0.96
C PRO A 55 2.15 -8.71 1.44
N LEU A 56 1.90 -8.22 2.65
CA LEU A 56 2.84 -7.36 3.39
C LEU A 56 3.66 -8.23 4.33
N ASN A 57 4.97 -8.32 4.08
CA ASN A 57 5.87 -9.17 4.85
C ASN A 57 6.88 -8.32 5.64
N MET A 58 7.15 -8.73 6.88
CA MET A 58 8.26 -8.20 7.66
C MET A 58 9.45 -9.16 7.56
N LEU A 59 10.52 -8.71 6.89
CA LEU A 59 11.71 -9.54 6.68
C LEU A 59 12.77 -9.22 7.75
N ILE A 60 13.21 -10.26 8.45
CA ILE A 60 14.18 -10.15 9.54
C ILE A 60 15.28 -11.19 9.28
N VAL A 61 16.53 -10.74 9.34
CA VAL A 61 17.69 -11.63 9.28
C VAL A 61 17.63 -12.62 10.46
N PRO A 62 17.70 -13.95 10.25
CA PRO A 62 17.42 -14.95 11.29
C PRO A 62 18.19 -14.75 12.59
N GLU A 63 19.48 -14.39 12.50
CA GLU A 63 20.37 -14.16 13.64
C GLU A 63 19.92 -12.98 14.50
N ARG A 64 19.11 -12.06 13.96
CA ARG A 64 18.60 -10.87 14.65
C ARG A 64 17.23 -11.09 15.27
N ALA A 65 16.49 -12.13 14.86
CA ALA A 65 15.12 -12.37 15.30
C ALA A 65 14.99 -12.60 16.82
N GLY A 66 16.03 -13.16 17.46
CA GLY A 66 16.06 -13.40 18.90
C GLY A 66 16.41 -12.17 19.76
N ILE A 67 16.90 -11.09 19.16
CA ILE A 67 17.33 -9.89 19.92
C ILE A 67 16.10 -9.21 20.51
N ALA A 68 16.09 -9.00 21.84
CA ALA A 68 14.92 -8.47 22.55
C ALA A 68 14.32 -7.19 21.95
N ARG A 69 15.15 -6.19 21.61
CA ARG A 69 14.67 -4.94 20.97
C ARG A 69 14.06 -5.16 19.59
N VAL A 70 14.54 -6.16 18.83
CA VAL A 70 14.00 -6.49 17.51
C VAL A 70 12.63 -7.12 17.70
N ARG A 71 12.51 -8.12 18.57
CA ARG A 71 11.22 -8.74 18.90
C ARG A 71 10.18 -7.71 19.36
N LEU A 72 10.54 -6.84 20.30
CA LEU A 72 9.63 -5.79 20.79
C LEU A 72 9.19 -4.83 19.68
N LEU A 73 10.08 -4.46 18.76
CA LEU A 73 9.72 -3.64 17.61
C LEU A 73 8.79 -4.37 16.65
N VAL A 74 9.05 -5.65 16.38
CA VAL A 74 8.22 -6.50 15.52
C VAL A 74 6.82 -6.62 16.10
N ASP A 75 6.71 -6.91 17.39
CA ASP A 75 5.42 -7.04 18.09
C ASP A 75 4.64 -5.71 18.00
N PHE A 76 5.30 -4.59 18.30
CA PHE A 76 4.72 -3.25 18.19
C PHE A 76 4.23 -2.94 16.77
N LEU A 77 5.07 -3.18 15.76
CA LEU A 77 4.70 -2.89 14.37
C LEU A 77 3.57 -3.81 13.89
N ALA A 78 3.60 -5.09 14.23
CA ALA A 78 2.54 -6.04 13.88
C ALA A 78 1.19 -5.64 14.49
N GLU A 79 1.19 -5.11 15.72
CA GLU A 79 -0.01 -4.57 16.37
C GLU A 79 -0.53 -3.32 15.63
N ARG A 80 0.35 -2.37 15.31
CA ARG A 80 -0.04 -1.06 14.78
C ARG A 80 -0.37 -1.07 13.30
N ILE A 81 0.33 -1.88 12.50
CA ILE A 81 0.14 -1.96 11.04
C ILE A 81 -1.25 -2.47 10.68
N GLY A 82 -1.83 -3.36 11.48
CA GLY A 82 -3.19 -3.86 11.26
C GLY A 82 -4.30 -2.81 11.43
N GLY A 83 -3.97 -1.62 11.97
CA GLY A 83 -4.91 -0.49 12.06
C GLY A 83 -4.83 0.48 10.88
N ILE A 84 -3.92 0.26 9.92
CA ILE A 84 -3.76 1.13 8.76
C ILE A 84 -4.86 0.79 7.73
N PRO A 85 -5.63 1.78 7.23
CA PRO A 85 -6.67 1.54 6.23
C PRO A 85 -6.15 0.78 5.00
N GLY A 86 -6.85 -0.28 4.61
CA GLY A 86 -6.46 -1.12 3.48
C GLY A 86 -5.36 -2.15 3.75
N ILE A 87 -4.89 -2.27 5.00
CA ILE A 87 -4.07 -3.40 5.44
C ILE A 87 -4.96 -4.35 6.24
N GLU A 88 -5.22 -5.52 5.67
CA GLU A 88 -6.03 -6.55 6.31
C GLU A 88 -5.14 -7.68 6.85
N LYS A 89 -5.54 -8.27 7.97
CA LYS A 89 -4.88 -9.48 8.46
C LYS A 89 -5.22 -10.64 7.52
N PRO A 90 -4.24 -11.47 7.10
CA PRO A 90 -4.55 -12.68 6.35
C PRO A 90 -5.55 -13.52 7.13
N ARG A 91 -6.62 -13.96 6.45
CA ARG A 91 -7.64 -14.86 7.01
C ARG A 91 -7.05 -16.23 7.33
#